data_AF-A0A497DS00-F1
#
_entry.id   AF-A0A497DS00-F1
#
_cell.length_a   1.000
_cell.length_b   1.000
_cell.length_c   1.000
_cell.angle_alpha   90.00
_cell.angle_beta   90.00
_cell.angle_gamma   90.00
#
_symmetry.space_group_name_H-M   'P 1'
#
loop_
_entity.id
_entity.type
_entity.pdbx_description
1 polymer ?
#
loop_
_entity_poly.entity_id
_entity_poly.type
_entity_poly.pdbx_seq_one_letter_code
_entity_poly.pdbx_strand_id
1 'polypeptide(L)'
;MSKTTEGEMSFLEHLEVMRWHLLRSIAAIVILALVAFVFKEIVFDKIILAPKEPPFPTNRWLCQLGEILGMERICINQNPFTLQTVKMAEQFSMHIIVSLVAGIVIAFPYIFWEFWRFIIPALYDKEKNTAQGAVFFTSLLFILGVLFGYYIISPLSVNFLGNYKVSESVISAPTLRSYVQTITSVVLAAGLVFQLPILVYFLSKVGLVTPDFLKKYRRHSLVLIVTLSAIITPPDVFSQVLVALPLMVLYEIGIAISKRIMRQQAAEEVAREEAYKSKKKRPAKDPEAGKAEPDKEPETEKKEPADESSTKEEVSSKKPWKRPASKSDPDEEEETGEEDSDPGEDKTD
;
A
#
# COMPACT_ATOMS: atom_id res chain seq x y z
N MET A 1 32.60 6.81 27.48
CA MET A 1 31.34 6.11 27.18
C MET A 1 30.22 7.13 27.16
N SER A 2 29.87 7.62 25.97
CA SER A 2 28.78 8.56 25.76
C SER A 2 27.47 7.78 25.71
N LYS A 3 26.49 8.15 26.54
CA LYS A 3 25.10 7.68 26.42
C LYS A 3 24.55 8.24 25.12
N THR A 4 24.38 7.38 24.11
CA THR A 4 23.58 7.69 22.93
C THR A 4 22.14 7.94 23.36
N THR A 5 21.66 9.14 23.06
CA THR A 5 20.25 9.50 23.05
C THR A 5 19.49 8.55 22.12
N GLU A 6 18.61 7.74 22.70
CA GLU A 6 17.56 7.01 21.98
C GLU A 6 16.68 8.05 21.25
N GLY A 7 16.77 8.17 19.93
CA GLY A 7 15.78 8.96 19.20
C GLY A 7 16.09 9.34 17.76
N GLU A 8 17.36 9.57 17.40
CA GLU A 8 17.70 10.01 16.05
C GLU A 8 18.81 9.12 15.49
N MET A 9 18.41 8.08 14.75
CA MET A 9 19.36 7.34 13.93
C MET A 9 19.92 8.29 12.86
N SER A 10 21.23 8.26 12.63
CA SER A 10 21.84 8.96 11.50
C SER A 10 21.29 8.41 10.17
N PHE A 11 21.21 9.22 9.11
CA PHE A 11 20.76 8.77 7.77
C PHE A 11 21.49 7.50 7.30
N LEU A 12 22.77 7.37 7.62
CA LEU A 12 23.58 6.19 7.27
C LEU A 12 23.15 4.95 8.07
N GLU A 13 22.77 5.11 9.35
CA GLU A 13 22.24 4.03 10.18
C GLU A 13 20.87 3.58 9.66
N HIS A 14 20.03 4.51 9.19
CA HIS A 14 18.75 4.16 8.57
C HIS A 14 18.93 3.35 7.26
N LEU A 15 19.93 3.70 6.45
CA LEU A 15 20.29 2.93 5.24
C LEU A 15 20.85 1.54 5.58
N GLU A 16 21.63 1.41 6.65
CA GLU A 16 22.14 0.12 7.11
C GLU A 16 21.01 -0.80 7.58
N VAL A 17 20.05 -0.26 8.32
CA VAL A 17 18.85 -0.98 8.76
C VAL A 17 18.02 -1.44 7.56
N MET A 18 17.81 -0.58 6.56
CA MET A 18 17.09 -0.93 5.32
C MET A 18 17.75 -2.12 4.59
N ARG A 19 19.09 -2.11 4.46
CA ARG A 19 19.83 -3.18 3.77
C ARG A 19 19.59 -4.54 4.45
N TRP A 20 19.64 -4.58 5.77
CA TRP A 20 19.44 -5.84 6.51
C TRP A 20 18.01 -6.37 6.40
N HIS A 21 17.02 -5.47 6.43
CA HIS A 21 15.61 -5.83 6.19
C HIS A 21 15.40 -6.39 4.76
N LEU A 22 16.01 -5.76 3.76
CA LEU A 22 15.95 -6.21 2.38
C LEU A 22 16.62 -7.58 2.20
N LEU A 23 17.82 -7.77 2.76
CA LEU A 23 18.55 -9.04 2.68
C LEU A 23 17.77 -10.20 3.32
N ARG A 24 17.16 -9.99 4.50
CA ARG A 24 16.32 -11.02 5.15
C ARG A 24 15.07 -11.35 4.35
N SER A 25 14.43 -10.33 3.76
CA SER A 25 13.26 -10.52 2.91
C SER A 25 13.61 -11.34 1.67
N ILE A 26 14.72 -11.01 0.99
CA ILE A 26 15.23 -11.76 -0.15
C ILE A 26 15.60 -13.20 0.25
N ALA A 27 16.29 -13.38 1.37
CA ALA A 27 16.64 -14.71 1.87
C ALA A 27 15.39 -15.57 2.12
N ALA A 28 14.34 -15.00 2.74
CA ALA A 28 13.07 -15.70 2.95
C ALA A 28 12.40 -16.11 1.64
N ILE A 29 12.39 -15.22 0.63
CA ILE A 29 11.87 -15.54 -0.72
C ILE A 29 12.65 -16.69 -1.34
N VAL A 30 13.99 -16.65 -1.30
CA VAL A 30 14.84 -17.68 -1.91
C VAL A 30 14.64 -19.02 -1.23
N ILE A 31 14.60 -19.06 0.11
CA ILE A 31 14.37 -20.30 0.86
C ILE A 31 13.01 -20.92 0.50
N LEU A 32 11.94 -20.11 0.50
CA LEU A 32 10.59 -20.59 0.17
C LEU A 32 10.46 -20.97 -1.32
N ALA A 33 11.16 -20.26 -2.21
CA ALA A 33 11.21 -20.61 -3.62
C ALA A 33 11.94 -21.94 -3.85
N LEU A 34 13.03 -22.21 -3.16
CA LEU A 34 13.72 -23.51 -3.22
C LEU A 34 12.82 -24.65 -2.73
N VAL A 35 12.08 -24.42 -1.64
CA VAL A 35 11.07 -25.38 -1.18
C VAL A 35 10.03 -25.63 -2.27
N ALA A 36 9.45 -24.57 -2.86
CA ALA A 36 8.49 -24.70 -3.95
C ALA A 36 9.08 -25.41 -5.20
N PHE A 37 10.37 -25.24 -5.48
CA PHE A 37 11.08 -25.90 -6.58
C PHE A 37 11.26 -27.40 -6.35
N VAL A 38 11.49 -27.82 -5.10
CA VAL A 38 11.57 -29.26 -4.77
C VAL A 38 10.19 -29.92 -4.88
N PHE A 39 9.13 -29.25 -4.44
CA PHE A 39 7.76 -29.76 -4.47
C PHE A 39 7.02 -29.46 -5.80
N LYS A 40 7.69 -29.67 -6.93
CA LYS A 40 7.17 -29.32 -8.27
C LYS A 40 5.83 -29.96 -8.62
N GLU A 41 5.58 -31.20 -8.20
CA GLU A 41 4.35 -31.94 -8.51
C GLU A 41 3.13 -31.26 -7.87
N ILE A 42 3.26 -30.81 -6.62
CA ILE A 42 2.19 -30.07 -5.94
C ILE A 42 1.96 -28.73 -6.64
N VAL A 43 3.04 -28.02 -6.96
CA VAL A 43 2.94 -26.68 -7.53
C VAL A 43 2.39 -26.71 -8.96
N PHE A 44 2.87 -27.60 -9.83
CA PHE A 44 2.40 -27.67 -11.21
C PHE A 44 1.07 -28.40 -11.35
N ASP A 45 0.93 -29.60 -10.78
CA ASP A 45 -0.25 -30.43 -11.06
C ASP A 45 -1.47 -29.94 -10.28
N LYS A 46 -1.30 -29.54 -9.01
CA LYS A 46 -2.43 -29.12 -8.18
C LYS A 46 -2.72 -27.63 -8.20
N ILE A 47 -1.71 -26.78 -8.45
CA ILE A 47 -1.90 -25.32 -8.38
C ILE A 47 -1.93 -24.72 -9.78
N ILE A 48 -0.85 -24.83 -10.55
CA ILE A 48 -0.75 -24.10 -11.82
C ILE A 48 -1.67 -24.66 -12.90
N LEU A 49 -1.74 -25.98 -13.07
CA LEU A 49 -2.54 -26.61 -14.13
C LEU A 49 -4.03 -26.76 -13.75
N ALA A 50 -4.36 -26.73 -12.46
CA ALA A 50 -5.72 -26.97 -11.97
C ALA A 50 -6.81 -26.04 -12.56
N PRO A 51 -6.58 -24.72 -12.81
CA PRO A 51 -7.61 -23.86 -13.39
C PRO A 51 -8.09 -24.29 -14.78
N LYS A 52 -7.29 -25.06 -15.53
CA LYS A 52 -7.68 -25.59 -16.84
C LYS A 52 -8.59 -26.82 -16.74
N GLU A 53 -8.64 -27.46 -15.58
CA GLU A 53 -9.33 -28.73 -15.42
C GLU A 53 -10.81 -28.52 -15.04
N PRO A 54 -11.72 -29.38 -15.54
CA PRO A 54 -13.15 -29.31 -15.19
C PRO A 54 -13.48 -29.33 -13.69
N PRO A 55 -12.80 -30.09 -12.80
CA PRO A 55 -13.15 -30.15 -11.38
C PRO A 55 -12.77 -28.90 -10.58
N PHE A 56 -12.18 -27.87 -11.20
CA PHE A 56 -11.79 -26.65 -10.49
C PHE A 56 -13.01 -26.00 -9.80
N PRO A 57 -12.89 -25.53 -8.54
CA PRO A 57 -14.01 -25.04 -7.75
C PRO A 57 -14.85 -23.97 -8.46
N THR A 58 -14.19 -23.04 -9.14
CA THR A 58 -14.87 -21.95 -9.87
C THR A 58 -15.64 -22.45 -11.08
N ASN A 59 -15.09 -23.42 -11.83
CA ASN A 59 -15.77 -24.00 -12.99
C ASN A 59 -17.05 -24.72 -12.55
N ARG A 60 -16.99 -25.44 -11.43
CA ARG A 60 -18.18 -26.09 -10.82
C ARG A 60 -19.21 -25.08 -10.34
N TRP A 61 -18.76 -24.05 -9.62
CA TRP A 61 -19.65 -23.02 -9.09
C TRP A 61 -20.37 -22.26 -10.22
N LEU A 62 -19.65 -21.89 -11.28
CA LEU A 62 -20.23 -21.24 -12.45
C LEU A 62 -21.21 -22.16 -13.20
N CYS A 63 -20.90 -23.45 -13.34
CA CYS A 63 -21.84 -24.40 -13.94
C CYS A 63 -23.13 -24.56 -13.12
N GLN A 64 -23.01 -24.70 -11.80
CA GLN A 64 -24.19 -24.77 -10.92
C GLN A 64 -25.05 -23.51 -11.03
N LEU A 65 -24.41 -22.33 -11.12
CA LEU A 65 -25.10 -21.08 -11.33
C LEU A 65 -25.76 -21.01 -12.72
N GLY A 66 -25.12 -21.56 -13.75
CA GLY A 66 -25.68 -21.70 -15.09
C GLY A 66 -26.92 -22.59 -15.14
N GLU A 67 -26.90 -23.74 -14.44
CA GLU A 67 -28.06 -24.63 -14.32
C GLU A 67 -29.24 -23.95 -13.63
N ILE A 68 -28.98 -23.19 -12.56
CA ILE A 68 -30.02 -22.43 -11.83
C ILE A 68 -30.64 -21.33 -12.72
N LEU A 69 -29.82 -20.66 -13.53
CA LEU A 69 -30.26 -19.56 -14.41
C LEU A 69 -30.74 -20.02 -15.79
N GLY A 70 -30.72 -21.32 -16.08
CA GLY A 70 -31.08 -21.87 -17.39
C GLY A 70 -30.13 -21.43 -18.53
N MET A 71 -28.89 -21.08 -18.20
CA MET A 71 -27.86 -20.60 -19.13
C MET A 71 -26.66 -21.55 -19.15
N GLU A 72 -26.71 -22.57 -20.00
CA GLU A 72 -25.63 -23.56 -20.18
C GLU A 72 -24.30 -22.93 -20.65
N ARG A 73 -24.35 -21.71 -21.21
CA ARG A 73 -23.18 -20.94 -21.68
C ARG A 73 -22.26 -20.44 -20.55
N ILE A 74 -22.70 -20.50 -19.29
CA ILE A 74 -21.90 -20.08 -18.12
C ILE A 74 -20.93 -21.20 -17.68
N CYS A 75 -21.15 -22.44 -18.14
CA CYS A 75 -20.19 -23.52 -17.91
C CYS A 75 -18.87 -23.27 -18.65
N ILE A 76 -17.78 -23.23 -17.89
CA ILE A 76 -16.46 -22.83 -18.34
C ILE A 76 -15.48 -24.01 -18.23
N ASN A 77 -14.49 -24.08 -19.13
CA ASN A 77 -13.39 -25.06 -19.13
C ASN A 77 -13.83 -26.54 -19.12
N GLN A 78 -14.89 -26.87 -19.87
CA GLN A 78 -15.38 -28.25 -19.99
C GLN A 78 -14.53 -29.12 -20.92
N ASN A 79 -13.86 -28.49 -21.89
CA ASN A 79 -13.02 -29.19 -22.85
C ASN A 79 -11.55 -29.03 -22.46
N PRO A 80 -10.86 -30.10 -22.03
CA PRO A 80 -9.45 -30.02 -21.73
C PRO A 80 -8.67 -29.78 -23.03
N PHE A 81 -7.84 -28.74 -23.04
CA PHE A 81 -6.86 -28.52 -24.10
C PHE A 81 -5.46 -28.91 -23.62
N THR A 82 -4.63 -29.35 -24.57
CA THR A 82 -3.24 -29.71 -24.32
C THR A 82 -2.34 -28.49 -24.44
N LEU A 83 -1.42 -28.33 -23.50
CA LEU A 83 -0.38 -27.30 -23.56
C LEU A 83 0.83 -27.83 -24.33
N GLN A 84 1.38 -27.00 -25.22
CA GLN A 84 2.59 -27.33 -25.97
C GLN A 84 3.78 -26.52 -25.49
N THR A 85 4.97 -27.07 -25.67
CA THR A 85 6.24 -26.38 -25.40
C THR A 85 7.01 -26.27 -26.71
N VAL A 86 7.43 -25.06 -27.06
CA VAL A 86 8.15 -24.81 -28.33
C VAL A 86 9.66 -24.85 -28.12
N LYS A 87 10.13 -24.38 -26.97
CA LYS A 87 11.57 -24.29 -26.66
C LYS A 87 12.00 -25.35 -25.65
N MET A 88 13.18 -25.94 -25.86
CA MET A 88 13.73 -26.98 -24.97
C MET A 88 13.89 -26.52 -23.51
N ALA A 89 14.36 -25.28 -23.30
CA ALA A 89 14.56 -24.73 -21.96
C ALA A 89 13.29 -24.17 -21.29
N GLU A 90 12.15 -24.16 -21.98
CA GLU A 90 10.93 -23.47 -21.52
C GLU A 90 10.39 -24.08 -20.22
N GLN A 91 10.34 -25.41 -20.11
CA GLN A 91 9.84 -26.08 -18.91
C GLN A 91 10.70 -25.76 -17.69
N PHE A 92 12.03 -25.74 -17.87
CA PHE A 92 12.97 -25.38 -16.80
C PHE A 92 12.82 -23.91 -16.40
N SER A 93 12.73 -22.98 -17.36
CA SER A 93 12.51 -21.57 -17.06
C SER A 93 11.17 -21.32 -16.37
N MET A 94 10.10 -22.01 -16.79
CA MET A 94 8.78 -21.88 -16.15
C MET A 94 8.81 -22.43 -14.73
N HIS A 95 9.53 -23.53 -14.49
CA HIS A 95 9.70 -24.06 -13.14
C HIS A 95 10.34 -23.03 -12.21
N ILE A 96 11.45 -22.40 -12.61
CA ILE A 96 12.12 -21.35 -11.81
C ILE A 96 11.17 -20.18 -11.54
N ILE A 97 10.48 -19.67 -12.57
CA ILE A 97 9.57 -18.53 -12.42
C ILE A 97 8.44 -18.86 -11.45
N VAL A 98 7.78 -20.00 -11.61
CA VAL A 98 6.67 -20.42 -10.75
C VAL A 98 7.15 -20.59 -9.31
N SER A 99 8.30 -21.22 -9.08
CA SER A 99 8.86 -21.38 -7.74
C SER A 99 9.20 -20.05 -7.09
N LEU A 100 9.75 -19.10 -7.86
CA LEU A 100 10.02 -17.74 -7.37
C LEU A 100 8.73 -17.00 -7.00
N VAL A 101 7.72 -17.05 -7.88
CA VAL A 101 6.41 -16.44 -7.63
C VAL A 101 5.75 -17.05 -6.40
N ALA A 102 5.73 -18.38 -6.28
CA ALA A 102 5.20 -19.07 -5.10
C ALA A 102 5.97 -18.68 -3.83
N GLY A 103 7.30 -18.58 -3.91
CA GLY A 103 8.15 -18.11 -2.83
C GLY A 103 7.78 -16.69 -2.38
N ILE A 104 7.58 -15.76 -3.32
CA ILE A 104 7.14 -14.38 -3.03
C ILE A 104 5.77 -14.38 -2.35
N VAL A 105 4.81 -15.15 -2.88
CA VAL A 105 3.44 -15.20 -2.34
C VAL A 105 3.42 -15.72 -0.90
N ILE A 106 4.16 -16.79 -0.62
CA ILE A 106 4.24 -17.38 0.73
C ILE A 106 5.07 -16.49 1.67
N ALA A 107 6.13 -15.86 1.16
CA ALA A 107 6.97 -14.96 1.94
C ALA A 107 6.31 -13.61 2.24
N PHE A 108 5.25 -13.23 1.52
CA PHE A 108 4.65 -11.89 1.58
C PHE A 108 4.31 -11.40 3.01
N PRO A 109 3.69 -12.20 3.90
CA PRO A 109 3.42 -11.76 5.27
C PRO A 109 4.69 -11.39 6.04
N TYR A 110 5.77 -12.14 5.83
CA TYR A 110 7.07 -11.87 6.44
C TYR A 110 7.76 -10.65 5.81
N ILE A 111 7.73 -10.52 4.48
CA ILE A 111 8.28 -9.36 3.76
C ILE A 111 7.61 -8.08 4.26
N PHE A 112 6.28 -8.09 4.36
CA PHE A 112 5.55 -6.92 4.80
C PHE A 112 5.81 -6.60 6.26
N TRP A 113 5.95 -7.61 7.12
CA TRP A 113 6.33 -7.40 8.52
C TRP A 113 7.70 -6.72 8.65
N GLU A 114 8.69 -7.16 7.87
CA GLU A 114 10.05 -6.59 7.87
C GLU A 114 10.05 -5.16 7.28
N PHE A 115 9.30 -4.94 6.20
CA PHE A 115 9.08 -3.60 5.62
C PHE A 115 8.38 -2.66 6.61
N TRP A 116 7.40 -3.16 7.35
CA TRP A 116 6.67 -2.35 8.32
C TRP A 116 7.52 -1.99 9.54
N ARG A 117 8.37 -2.91 9.99
CA ARG A 117 9.36 -2.66 11.05
C ARG A 117 10.34 -1.53 10.69
N PHE A 118 10.64 -1.37 9.40
CA PHE A 118 11.45 -0.26 8.89
C PHE A 118 10.70 1.09 8.92
N ILE A 119 9.37 1.09 8.70
CA ILE A 119 8.55 2.31 8.67
C ILE A 119 8.15 2.78 10.08
N ILE A 120 7.89 1.86 11.02
CA ILE A 120 7.42 2.20 12.38
C ILE A 120 8.25 3.31 13.07
N PRO A 121 9.60 3.31 13.02
CA PRO A 121 10.41 4.37 13.62
C PRO A 121 10.15 5.77 13.04
N ALA A 122 9.65 5.87 11.81
CA ALA A 122 9.31 7.14 11.16
C ALA A 122 7.89 7.65 11.52
N LEU A 123 7.11 6.87 12.28
CA LEU A 123 5.72 7.20 12.64
C LEU A 123 5.63 7.79 14.05
N TYR A 124 4.71 8.74 14.27
CA TYR A 124 4.48 9.35 15.59
C TYR A 124 4.03 8.30 16.63
N ASP A 125 4.42 8.48 17.89
CA ASP A 125 4.15 7.53 18.98
C ASP A 125 2.67 7.15 19.15
N LYS A 126 1.77 8.10 18.86
CA LYS A 126 0.31 7.87 18.92
C LYS A 126 -0.20 6.94 17.81
N GLU A 127 0.55 6.79 16.72
CA GLU A 127 0.16 5.99 15.55
C GLU A 127 0.74 4.58 15.57
N LYS A 128 1.73 4.32 16.44
CA LYS A 128 2.44 3.06 16.57
C LYS A 128 1.54 1.86 16.89
N ASN A 129 0.52 2.05 17.74
CA ASN A 129 -0.42 0.98 18.10
C ASN A 129 -1.35 0.59 16.95
N THR A 130 -1.83 1.56 16.14
CA THR A 130 -2.60 1.25 14.93
C THR A 130 -1.73 0.58 13.87
N ALA A 131 -0.45 0.98 13.81
CA ALA A 131 0.51 0.43 12.87
C ALA A 131 0.78 -1.06 13.13
N GLN A 132 0.75 -1.54 14.39
CA GLN A 132 0.96 -2.97 14.68
C GLN A 132 -0.14 -3.89 14.14
N GLY A 133 -1.41 -3.45 14.16
CA GLY A 133 -2.53 -4.21 13.59
C GLY A 133 -2.53 -4.25 12.06
N ALA A 134 -1.82 -3.33 11.41
CA ALA A 134 -1.81 -3.20 9.96
C ALA A 134 -1.16 -4.39 9.25
N VAL A 135 -0.11 -4.98 9.83
CA VAL A 135 0.56 -6.15 9.25
C VAL A 135 -0.42 -7.32 9.07
N PHE A 136 -1.30 -7.53 10.06
CA PHE A 136 -2.34 -8.55 9.99
C PHE A 136 -3.33 -8.27 8.86
N PHE A 137 -3.87 -7.05 8.78
CA PHE A 137 -4.82 -6.69 7.73
C PHE A 137 -4.19 -6.74 6.33
N THR A 138 -2.96 -6.25 6.15
CA THR A 138 -2.24 -6.34 4.87
C THR A 138 -2.02 -7.79 4.45
N SER A 139 -1.60 -8.66 5.36
CA SER A 139 -1.38 -10.08 5.06
C SER A 139 -2.68 -10.77 4.65
N LEU A 140 -3.77 -10.48 5.37
CA LEU A 140 -5.10 -10.99 5.03
C LEU A 140 -5.56 -10.49 3.65
N LEU A 141 -5.38 -9.20 3.36
CA LEU A 141 -5.77 -8.59 2.09
C LEU A 141 -4.94 -9.13 0.92
N PHE A 142 -3.65 -9.41 1.15
CA PHE A 142 -2.80 -10.05 0.15
C PHE A 142 -3.30 -11.45 -0.21
N ILE A 143 -3.55 -12.27 0.81
CA ILE A 143 -4.05 -13.64 0.61
C ILE A 143 -5.39 -13.59 -0.09
N LEU A 144 -6.29 -12.70 0.32
CA LEU A 144 -7.58 -12.48 -0.36
C LEU A 144 -7.38 -12.10 -1.84
N GLY A 145 -6.43 -11.21 -2.14
CA GLY A 145 -6.09 -10.83 -3.52
C GLY A 145 -5.51 -11.96 -4.35
N VAL A 146 -4.62 -12.77 -3.77
CA VAL A 146 -4.05 -13.98 -4.40
C VAL A 146 -5.15 -14.99 -4.69
N LEU A 147 -6.03 -15.25 -3.71
CA LEU A 147 -7.20 -16.12 -3.88
C LEU A 147 -8.15 -15.59 -4.95
N PHE A 148 -8.40 -14.28 -4.98
CA PHE A 148 -9.23 -13.65 -5.99
C PHE A 148 -8.64 -13.81 -7.40
N GLY A 149 -7.35 -13.52 -7.57
CA GLY A 149 -6.66 -13.69 -8.86
C GLY A 149 -6.62 -15.14 -9.34
N TYR A 150 -6.38 -16.08 -8.42
CA TYR A 150 -6.29 -17.51 -8.73
C TYR A 150 -7.66 -18.16 -8.99
N TYR A 151 -8.64 -17.94 -8.11
CA TYR A 151 -9.94 -18.59 -8.24
C TYR A 151 -10.90 -17.86 -9.16
N ILE A 152 -10.83 -16.54 -9.33
CA ILE A 152 -11.83 -15.82 -10.15
C ILE A 152 -11.22 -15.46 -11.51
N ILE A 153 -10.13 -14.71 -11.54
CA ILE A 153 -9.60 -14.18 -12.81
C ILE A 153 -8.98 -15.30 -13.66
N SER A 154 -8.14 -16.15 -13.07
CA SER A 154 -7.40 -17.17 -13.83
C SER A 154 -8.29 -18.13 -14.65
N PRO A 155 -9.32 -18.80 -14.10
CA PRO A 155 -10.16 -19.72 -14.89
C PRO A 155 -10.96 -19.00 -15.97
N LEU A 156 -11.38 -17.75 -15.74
CA LEU A 156 -12.08 -16.93 -16.73
C LEU A 156 -11.17 -16.54 -17.90
N SER A 157 -9.94 -16.10 -17.61
CA SER A 157 -8.93 -15.82 -18.64
C SER A 157 -8.54 -17.06 -19.42
N VAL A 158 -8.34 -18.20 -18.74
CA VAL A 158 -8.02 -19.48 -19.38
C VAL A 158 -9.16 -19.93 -20.31
N ASN A 159 -10.41 -19.76 -19.89
CA ASN A 159 -11.56 -20.12 -20.71
C ASN A 159 -11.64 -19.28 -21.98
N PHE A 160 -11.47 -17.96 -21.84
CA PHE A 160 -11.52 -17.04 -22.96
C PHE A 160 -10.37 -17.31 -23.93
N LEU A 161 -9.12 -17.30 -23.45
CA LEU A 161 -7.94 -17.47 -24.30
C LEU A 161 -7.80 -18.88 -24.88
N GLY A 162 -8.26 -19.91 -24.16
CA GLY A 162 -8.17 -21.31 -24.58
C GLY A 162 -9.27 -21.77 -25.52
N ASN A 163 -10.50 -21.26 -25.37
CA ASN A 163 -11.66 -21.71 -26.16
C ASN A 163 -12.05 -20.74 -27.29
N TYR A 164 -11.44 -19.56 -27.38
CA TYR A 164 -11.73 -18.63 -28.46
C TYR A 164 -11.19 -19.16 -29.80
N LYS A 165 -12.10 -19.47 -30.73
CA LYS A 165 -11.79 -19.93 -32.08
C LYS A 165 -12.40 -18.98 -33.09
N VAL A 166 -11.59 -18.50 -34.03
CA VAL A 166 -12.04 -17.64 -35.12
C VAL A 166 -12.66 -18.46 -36.26
N SER A 167 -12.11 -19.66 -36.51
CA SER A 167 -12.62 -20.60 -37.51
C SER A 167 -12.21 -22.02 -37.12
N GLU A 168 -13.00 -23.02 -37.55
CA GLU A 168 -12.69 -24.45 -37.33
C GLU A 168 -11.42 -24.90 -38.06
N SER A 169 -10.98 -24.15 -39.08
CA SER A 169 -9.74 -24.42 -39.82
C SER A 169 -8.47 -23.97 -39.11
N VAL A 170 -8.58 -23.20 -38.01
CA VAL A 170 -7.44 -22.68 -37.25
C VAL A 170 -7.27 -23.48 -35.96
N ILE A 171 -6.20 -24.26 -35.88
CA ILE A 171 -5.85 -25.03 -34.68
C ILE A 171 -5.17 -24.09 -33.68
N SER A 172 -5.90 -23.72 -32.62
CA SER A 172 -5.34 -22.97 -31.48
C SER A 172 -4.66 -23.95 -30.51
N ALA A 173 -3.33 -23.90 -30.42
CA ALA A 173 -2.54 -24.66 -29.45
C ALA A 173 -1.81 -23.71 -28.48
N PRO A 174 -2.36 -23.44 -27.28
CA PRO A 174 -1.72 -22.55 -26.31
C PRO A 174 -0.41 -23.16 -25.77
N THR A 175 0.58 -22.29 -25.56
CA THR A 175 1.89 -22.69 -25.04
C THR A 175 1.91 -22.75 -23.52
N LEU A 176 2.73 -23.65 -22.95
CA LEU A 176 2.93 -23.74 -21.50
C LEU A 176 3.39 -22.40 -20.91
N ARG A 177 4.35 -21.72 -21.57
CA ARG A 177 4.82 -20.42 -21.11
C ARG A 177 3.73 -19.37 -21.06
N SER A 178 2.92 -19.22 -22.11
CA SER A 178 1.85 -18.21 -22.13
C SER A 178 0.84 -18.46 -21.01
N TYR A 179 0.48 -19.73 -20.79
CA TYR A 179 -0.41 -20.14 -19.70
C TYR A 179 0.16 -19.83 -18.32
N VAL A 180 1.40 -20.29 -18.05
CA VAL A 180 2.07 -20.09 -16.75
C VAL A 180 2.28 -18.60 -16.47
N GLN A 181 2.73 -17.83 -17.46
CA GLN A 181 2.94 -16.39 -17.32
C GLN A 181 1.62 -15.67 -17.01
N THR A 182 0.54 -16.01 -17.69
CA THR A 182 -0.78 -15.41 -17.44
C THR A 182 -1.27 -15.68 -16.02
N ILE A 183 -1.18 -16.92 -15.54
CA ILE A 183 -1.62 -17.26 -14.18
C ILE A 183 -0.73 -16.58 -13.14
N THR A 184 0.59 -16.69 -13.28
CA THR A 184 1.54 -16.14 -12.30
C THR A 184 1.47 -14.60 -12.24
N SER A 185 1.35 -13.92 -13.39
CA SER A 185 1.21 -12.47 -13.44
C SER A 185 -0.09 -11.99 -12.81
N VAL A 186 -1.22 -12.61 -13.16
CA VAL A 186 -2.53 -12.26 -12.61
C VAL A 186 -2.58 -12.49 -11.10
N VAL A 187 -2.07 -13.61 -10.60
CA VAL A 187 -2.06 -13.92 -9.16
C VAL A 187 -1.19 -12.94 -8.38
N LEU A 188 0.03 -12.67 -8.85
CA LEU A 188 0.91 -11.68 -8.20
C LEU A 188 0.31 -10.28 -8.24
N ALA A 189 -0.17 -9.86 -9.41
CA ALA A 189 -0.74 -8.54 -9.58
C ALA A 189 -1.99 -8.36 -8.72
N ALA A 190 -2.90 -9.34 -8.69
CA ALA A 190 -4.09 -9.28 -7.84
C ALA A 190 -3.69 -9.17 -6.35
N GLY A 191 -2.72 -9.95 -5.89
CA GLY A 191 -2.19 -9.84 -4.52
C GLY A 191 -1.64 -8.44 -4.20
N LEU A 192 -0.82 -7.87 -5.09
CA LEU A 192 -0.24 -6.53 -4.91
C LEU A 192 -1.27 -5.42 -5.00
N VAL A 193 -2.21 -5.52 -5.93
CA VAL A 193 -3.28 -4.54 -6.16
C VAL A 193 -4.26 -4.50 -4.99
N PHE A 194 -4.51 -5.65 -4.36
CA PHE A 194 -5.31 -5.69 -3.14
C PHE A 194 -4.65 -4.97 -1.97
N GLN A 195 -3.40 -4.49 -2.10
CA GLN A 195 -2.79 -3.58 -1.13
C GLN A 195 -3.13 -2.11 -1.34
N LEU A 196 -3.78 -1.74 -2.44
CA LEU A 196 -4.19 -0.35 -2.68
C LEU A 196 -5.07 0.22 -1.55
N PRO A 197 -6.06 -0.50 -0.99
CA PRO A 197 -6.88 0.03 0.10
C PRO A 197 -6.08 0.34 1.37
N ILE A 198 -5.11 -0.51 1.73
CA ILE A 198 -4.25 -0.26 2.89
C ILE A 198 -3.26 0.87 2.63
N LEU A 199 -2.72 0.95 1.41
CA LEU A 199 -1.86 2.05 0.99
C LEU A 199 -2.59 3.40 1.08
N VAL A 200 -3.81 3.47 0.55
CA VAL A 200 -4.66 4.69 0.62
C VAL A 200 -5.03 5.01 2.07
N TYR A 201 -5.34 4.01 2.90
CA TYR A 201 -5.59 4.21 4.32
C TYR A 201 -4.42 4.96 4.99
N PHE A 202 -3.19 4.50 4.79
CA PHE A 202 -2.00 5.14 5.37
C PHE A 202 -1.73 6.52 4.79
N LEU A 203 -1.77 6.67 3.47
CA LEU A 203 -1.55 7.96 2.81
C LEU A 203 -2.57 9.02 3.24
N SER A 204 -3.83 8.62 3.45
CA SER A 204 -4.87 9.52 3.96
C SER A 204 -4.72 9.83 5.44
N LYS A 205 -4.24 8.88 6.27
CA LYS A 205 -3.98 9.12 7.68
C LYS A 205 -2.86 10.15 7.89
N VAL A 206 -1.80 10.07 7.08
CA VAL A 206 -0.67 11.03 7.08
C VAL A 206 -1.04 12.37 6.41
N GLY A 207 -2.18 12.43 5.71
CA GLY A 207 -2.66 13.66 5.05
C GLY A 207 -2.07 13.91 3.66
N LEU A 208 -1.31 12.97 3.09
CA LEU A 208 -0.76 13.07 1.73
C LEU A 208 -1.86 12.96 0.65
N VAL A 209 -2.92 12.21 0.94
CA VAL A 209 -4.00 11.92 0.00
C VAL A 209 -5.36 12.25 0.60
N THR A 210 -6.10 13.14 -0.03
CA THR A 210 -7.48 13.49 0.35
C THR A 210 -8.52 12.85 -0.59
N PRO A 211 -9.77 12.63 -0.14
CA PRO A 211 -10.86 12.12 -0.96
C PRO A 211 -11.12 12.99 -2.18
N ASP A 212 -10.98 14.31 -2.05
CA ASP A 212 -11.21 15.24 -3.14
C ASP A 212 -10.09 15.20 -4.17
N PHE A 213 -8.84 15.00 -3.73
CA PHE A 213 -7.72 14.69 -4.61
C PHE A 213 -7.97 13.40 -5.40
N LEU A 214 -8.32 12.30 -4.73
CA LEU A 214 -8.61 11.03 -5.41
C LEU A 214 -9.81 11.13 -6.37
N LYS A 215 -10.84 11.91 -6.03
CA LYS A 215 -11.97 12.16 -6.93
C LYS A 215 -11.58 12.97 -8.16
N LYS A 216 -10.78 14.02 -7.98
CA LYS A 216 -10.30 14.88 -9.07
C LYS A 216 -9.49 14.08 -10.10
N TYR A 217 -8.67 13.15 -9.64
CA TYR A 217 -7.81 12.33 -10.50
C TYR A 217 -8.46 11.01 -11.00
N ARG A 218 -9.77 10.79 -10.80
CA ARG A 218 -10.47 9.56 -11.26
C ARG A 218 -10.19 9.16 -12.71
N ARG A 219 -10.18 10.13 -13.63
CA ARG A 219 -9.91 9.88 -15.06
C ARG A 219 -8.46 9.40 -15.29
N HIS A 220 -7.50 9.94 -14.54
CA HIS A 220 -6.10 9.53 -14.62
C HIS A 220 -5.89 8.14 -14.01
N SER A 221 -6.54 7.86 -12.88
CA SER A 221 -6.51 6.54 -12.26
C SER A 221 -7.11 5.46 -13.16
N LEU A 222 -8.16 5.76 -13.93
CA LEU A 222 -8.71 4.84 -14.92
C LEU A 222 -7.68 4.47 -15.99
N VAL A 223 -6.99 5.47 -16.58
CA VAL A 223 -5.93 5.22 -17.56
C VAL A 223 -4.81 4.39 -16.94
N LEU A 224 -4.39 4.72 -15.72
CA LEU A 224 -3.34 3.99 -15.01
C LEU A 224 -3.74 2.54 -14.72
N ILE A 225 -4.99 2.29 -14.29
CA ILE A 225 -5.53 0.95 -14.05
C ILE A 225 -5.56 0.12 -15.34
N VAL A 226 -6.01 0.71 -16.45
CA VAL A 226 -6.09 0.04 -17.76
C VAL A 226 -4.69 -0.27 -18.30
N THR A 227 -3.73 0.64 -18.13
CA THR A 227 -2.32 0.44 -18.48
C THR A 227 -1.67 -0.64 -17.63
N LEU A 228 -1.88 -0.62 -16.31
CA LEU A 228 -1.39 -1.68 -15.43
C LEU A 228 -1.97 -3.04 -15.82
N SER A 229 -3.27 -3.09 -16.11
CA SER A 229 -3.94 -4.31 -16.55
C SER A 229 -3.32 -4.85 -17.84
N ALA A 230 -3.01 -3.98 -18.82
CA ALA A 230 -2.34 -4.37 -20.07
C ALA A 230 -0.91 -4.89 -19.90
N ILE A 231 -0.21 -4.51 -18.82
CA ILE A 231 1.12 -5.04 -18.51
C ILE A 231 1.01 -6.42 -17.85
N ILE A 232 -0.02 -6.61 -17.02
CA ILE A 232 -0.25 -7.84 -16.26
C ILE A 232 -0.79 -8.95 -17.15
N THR A 233 -1.83 -8.64 -17.94
CA THR A 233 -2.46 -9.60 -18.84
C THR A 233 -1.78 -9.57 -20.21
N PRO A 234 -1.90 -10.64 -20.99
CA PRO A 234 -1.65 -10.56 -22.43
C PRO A 234 -2.40 -9.37 -23.07
N PRO A 235 -1.99 -8.90 -24.25
CA PRO A 235 -2.64 -7.79 -24.95
C PRO A 235 -3.98 -8.24 -25.56
N ASP A 236 -4.93 -8.64 -24.71
CA ASP A 236 -6.29 -8.99 -25.07
C ASP A 236 -7.30 -8.17 -24.25
N VAL A 237 -8.27 -7.57 -24.94
CA VAL A 237 -9.22 -6.60 -24.34
C VAL A 237 -10.09 -7.25 -23.27
N PHE A 238 -10.46 -8.53 -23.44
CA PHE A 238 -11.34 -9.22 -22.51
C PHE A 238 -10.67 -9.44 -21.16
N SER A 239 -9.48 -10.06 -21.13
CA SER A 239 -8.73 -10.28 -19.88
C SER A 239 -8.28 -8.96 -19.27
N GLN A 240 -7.97 -7.95 -20.09
CA GLN A 240 -7.64 -6.62 -19.61
C GLN A 240 -8.81 -5.97 -18.87
N VAL A 241 -10.03 -6.01 -19.43
CA VAL A 241 -11.24 -5.49 -18.76
C VAL A 241 -11.57 -6.30 -17.51
N LEU A 242 -11.41 -7.62 -17.57
CA LEU A 242 -11.65 -8.52 -16.44
C LEU A 242 -10.77 -8.18 -15.22
N VAL A 243 -9.51 -7.78 -15.44
CA VAL A 243 -8.58 -7.35 -14.38
C VAL A 243 -8.82 -5.88 -13.98
N ALA A 244 -9.13 -5.01 -14.94
CA ALA A 244 -9.36 -3.59 -14.70
C ALA A 244 -10.60 -3.33 -13.83
N LEU A 245 -11.67 -4.12 -13.98
CA LEU A 245 -12.91 -3.97 -13.20
C LEU A 245 -12.68 -4.09 -11.68
N PRO A 246 -12.09 -5.18 -11.15
CA PRO A 246 -11.74 -5.31 -9.74
C PRO A 246 -10.81 -4.19 -9.24
N LEU A 247 -9.84 -3.78 -10.06
CA LEU A 247 -8.94 -2.66 -9.79
C LEU A 247 -9.70 -1.35 -9.56
N MET A 248 -10.68 -1.04 -10.41
CA MET A 248 -11.52 0.14 -10.25
C MET A 248 -12.38 0.07 -8.99
N VAL A 249 -12.92 -1.10 -8.66
CA VAL A 249 -13.69 -1.30 -7.41
C VAL A 249 -12.80 -1.05 -6.19
N LEU A 250 -11.58 -1.58 -6.18
CA LEU A 250 -10.62 -1.33 -5.10
C LEU A 250 -10.23 0.14 -4.98
N TYR A 251 -10.11 0.84 -6.10
CA TYR A 251 -9.87 2.28 -6.11
C TYR A 251 -11.02 3.07 -5.47
N GLU A 252 -12.27 2.73 -5.77
CA GLU A 252 -13.44 3.35 -5.15
C GLU A 252 -13.58 2.99 -3.65
N ILE A 253 -13.21 1.77 -3.26
CA ILE A 253 -13.08 1.39 -1.85
C ILE A 253 -12.02 2.26 -1.16
N GLY A 254 -10.89 2.52 -1.81
CA GLY A 254 -9.85 3.43 -1.33
C GLY A 254 -10.39 4.85 -1.08
N ILE A 255 -11.18 5.40 -2.01
CA ILE A 255 -11.84 6.71 -1.84
C ILE A 255 -12.79 6.70 -0.64
N ALA A 256 -13.57 5.64 -0.48
CA ALA A 256 -14.49 5.50 0.65
C ALA A 256 -13.76 5.43 2.00
N ILE A 257 -12.63 4.72 2.06
CA ILE A 257 -11.77 4.64 3.25
C ILE A 257 -11.19 6.02 3.58
N SER A 258 -10.63 6.71 2.59
CA SER A 258 -10.08 8.07 2.74
C SER A 258 -11.13 9.03 3.32
N LYS A 259 -12.37 8.97 2.82
CA LYS A 259 -13.49 9.80 3.31
C LYS A 259 -13.83 9.51 4.77
N ARG A 260 -13.80 8.24 5.18
CA ARG A 260 -14.05 7.85 6.58
C ARG A 260 -12.97 8.38 7.51
N ILE A 261 -11.70 8.27 7.13
CA ILE A 261 -10.57 8.75 7.93
C ILE A 261 -10.65 10.26 8.15
N MET A 262 -10.83 11.06 7.08
CA MET A 262 -10.89 12.51 7.21
C MET A 262 -12.08 12.97 8.06
N ARG A 263 -13.22 12.28 7.98
CA ARG A 263 -14.38 12.58 8.85
C ARG A 263 -14.09 12.26 10.32
N GLN A 264 -13.35 11.20 10.60
CA GLN A 264 -12.94 10.85 11.96
C GLN A 264 -11.96 11.87 12.53
N GLN A 265 -10.94 12.27 11.76
CA GLN A 265 -9.97 13.29 12.17
C GLN A 265 -10.65 14.64 12.44
N ALA A 266 -11.55 15.09 11.55
CA ALA A 266 -12.29 16.33 11.76
C ALA A 266 -13.20 16.29 13.00
N ALA A 267 -13.84 15.14 13.28
CA ALA A 267 -14.66 14.98 14.48
C ALA A 267 -13.81 15.00 15.77
N GLU A 268 -12.62 14.40 15.74
CA GLU A 268 -11.69 14.40 16.86
C GLU A 268 -11.12 15.80 17.13
N GLU A 269 -10.84 16.58 16.09
CA GLU A 269 -10.45 17.99 16.21
C GLU A 269 -11.54 18.84 16.86
N VAL A 270 -12.79 18.72 16.42
CA VAL A 270 -13.94 19.43 17.01
C VAL A 270 -14.12 19.05 18.48
N ALA A 271 -14.09 17.75 18.81
CA ALA A 271 -14.19 17.29 20.19
C ALA A 271 -13.06 17.82 21.09
N ARG A 272 -11.84 17.94 20.53
CA ARG A 272 -10.68 18.49 21.22
C ARG A 272 -10.80 20.00 21.44
N GLU A 273 -11.36 20.74 20.48
CA GLU A 273 -11.68 22.16 20.65
C GLU A 273 -12.76 22.38 21.72
N GLU A 274 -13.82 21.57 21.73
CA GLU A 274 -14.87 21.64 22.73
C GLU A 274 -14.33 21.32 24.14
N ALA A 275 -13.47 20.30 24.26
CA ALA A 275 -12.78 19.98 25.51
C ALA A 275 -11.87 21.13 25.98
N TYR A 276 -11.18 21.81 25.06
CA TYR A 276 -10.37 22.99 25.38
C TYR A 276 -11.23 24.18 25.84
N LYS A 277 -12.32 24.47 25.13
CA LYS A 277 -13.28 25.54 25.48
C LYS A 277 -13.96 25.26 26.84
N SER A 278 -14.29 24.00 27.12
CA SER A 278 -14.85 23.56 28.41
C SER A 278 -13.88 23.76 29.58
N LYS A 279 -12.59 23.39 29.40
CA LYS A 279 -11.55 23.64 30.42
C LYS A 279 -11.32 25.12 30.70
N LYS A 280 -11.40 25.99 29.68
CA LYS A 280 -11.21 27.44 29.81
C LYS A 280 -12.40 28.16 30.48
N LYS A 281 -13.60 27.55 30.49
CA LYS A 281 -14.81 28.11 31.12
C LYS A 281 -14.99 27.76 32.61
N ARG A 282 -14.19 26.88 33.20
CA ARG A 282 -14.23 26.67 34.67
C ARG A 282 -13.61 27.90 35.35
N PRO A 283 -14.36 28.71 36.12
CA PRO A 283 -13.76 29.80 36.88
C PRO A 283 -12.76 29.22 37.89
N ALA A 284 -11.63 29.89 38.06
CA ALA A 284 -10.74 29.62 39.19
C ALA A 284 -11.60 29.74 40.46
N LYS A 285 -11.72 28.64 41.20
CA LYS A 285 -12.44 28.64 42.46
C LYS A 285 -11.54 29.35 43.47
N ASP A 286 -11.83 30.63 43.74
CA ASP A 286 -11.20 31.39 44.81
C ASP A 286 -11.45 30.69 46.15
N PRO A 287 -10.41 30.42 46.95
CA PRO A 287 -10.58 30.16 48.37
C PRO A 287 -10.08 31.39 49.13
N GLU A 288 -10.90 32.42 49.27
CA GLU A 288 -10.69 33.42 50.32
C GLU A 288 -12.01 33.85 50.94
N ALA A 289 -12.27 33.37 52.17
CA ALA A 289 -12.77 34.14 53.32
C ALA A 289 -13.39 33.21 54.37
N GLY A 290 -12.66 32.98 55.46
CA GLY A 290 -13.16 32.39 56.71
C GLY A 290 -12.19 32.70 57.84
N LYS A 291 -12.30 33.91 58.43
CA LYS A 291 -11.55 34.33 59.62
C LYS A 291 -12.15 33.70 60.89
N ALA A 292 -11.31 33.11 61.74
CA ALA A 292 -11.42 33.14 63.20
C ALA A 292 -10.04 32.80 63.82
N GLU A 293 -9.65 33.59 64.80
CA GLU A 293 -8.33 33.68 65.45
C GLU A 293 -8.27 32.78 66.74
N PRO A 294 -7.22 32.83 67.57
CA PRO A 294 -6.22 31.78 67.80
C PRO A 294 -6.38 31.01 69.14
N ASP A 295 -5.70 29.86 69.31
CA ASP A 295 -4.95 29.50 70.54
C ASP A 295 -4.37 28.07 70.56
N LYS A 296 -3.14 28.00 71.09
CA LYS A 296 -2.40 26.87 71.73
C LYS A 296 -1.72 25.76 70.91
N GLU A 297 -0.40 25.91 70.81
CA GLU A 297 0.69 24.97 71.18
C GLU A 297 0.33 23.54 71.65
N PRO A 298 1.16 22.52 71.32
CA PRO A 298 2.46 22.39 71.98
C PRO A 298 3.67 21.99 71.13
N GLU A 299 4.83 22.26 71.74
CA GLU A 299 6.21 22.02 71.37
C GLU A 299 6.64 20.53 71.26
N THR A 300 7.88 20.39 70.76
CA THR A 300 8.87 19.28 70.85
C THR A 300 8.82 18.25 69.70
N GLU A 301 9.91 17.88 69.02
CA GLU A 301 11.33 17.91 69.39
C GLU A 301 12.27 17.83 68.16
N LYS A 302 13.45 18.45 68.35
CA LYS A 302 14.65 18.66 67.52
C LYS A 302 15.14 17.51 66.62
N LYS A 303 15.69 17.86 65.44
CA LYS A 303 17.16 17.87 65.20
C LYS A 303 17.52 18.35 63.78
N GLU A 304 18.23 19.47 63.73
CA GLU A 304 19.18 19.91 62.70
C GLU A 304 20.62 19.67 63.25
N PRO A 305 21.72 19.70 62.47
CA PRO A 305 22.17 20.88 61.69
C PRO A 305 22.64 20.53 60.25
N ALA A 306 22.36 21.40 59.27
CA ALA A 306 23.20 22.50 58.77
C ALA A 306 24.36 22.05 57.85
N ASP A 307 24.28 22.43 56.57
CA ASP A 307 25.34 23.24 55.96
C ASP A 307 24.77 24.08 54.81
N GLU A 308 25.47 25.16 54.53
CA GLU A 308 24.96 26.50 54.25
C GLU A 308 25.09 26.88 52.77
N SER A 309 24.43 28.01 52.43
CA SER A 309 24.84 28.98 51.41
C SER A 309 24.19 28.95 50.01
N SER A 310 23.24 29.89 49.88
CA SER A 310 23.17 30.97 48.87
C SER A 310 22.56 30.71 47.48
N THR A 311 21.28 31.10 47.38
CA THR A 311 20.74 32.14 46.47
C THR A 311 21.36 32.33 45.08
N LYS A 312 20.51 32.23 44.05
CA LYS A 312 20.06 33.38 43.25
C LYS A 312 18.91 32.99 42.30
N GLU A 313 17.83 33.77 42.39
CA GLU A 313 16.84 33.93 41.33
C GLU A 313 17.52 34.49 40.07
N GLU A 314 17.09 34.05 38.88
CA GLU A 314 16.87 34.99 37.78
C GLU A 314 15.87 34.45 36.76
N VAL A 315 14.79 35.22 36.61
CA VAL A 315 13.80 35.20 35.55
C VAL A 315 14.47 35.64 34.25
N SER A 316 14.27 34.92 33.14
CA SER A 316 14.48 35.52 31.81
C SER A 316 13.49 35.01 30.77
N SER A 317 12.62 35.94 30.38
CA SER A 317 11.70 35.87 29.25
C SER A 317 12.43 35.53 27.95
N LYS A 318 11.79 34.78 27.02
CA LYS A 318 11.96 35.00 25.57
C LYS A 318 10.86 34.34 24.72
N LYS A 319 9.91 35.22 24.36
CA LYS A 319 9.08 35.42 23.14
C LYS A 319 8.73 34.26 22.18
N PRO A 320 7.47 34.24 21.65
CA PRO A 320 7.03 33.34 20.59
C PRO A 320 7.39 33.84 19.17
N TRP A 321 7.61 32.89 18.26
CA TRP A 321 7.97 33.04 16.85
C TRP A 321 6.84 33.71 16.02
N LYS A 322 7.17 34.77 15.24
CA LYS A 322 6.30 35.38 14.21
C LYS A 322 6.71 34.95 12.80
N ARG A 323 5.71 34.58 11.96
CA ARG A 323 5.84 34.40 10.50
C ARG A 323 6.12 35.75 9.81
N PRO A 324 6.96 35.80 8.75
CA PRO A 324 6.95 36.93 7.83
C PRO A 324 5.85 36.75 6.78
N ALA A 325 5.12 37.84 6.55
CA ALA A 325 4.18 38.01 5.45
C ALA A 325 4.86 38.69 4.25
N SER A 326 4.32 38.36 3.09
CA SER A 326 4.54 38.93 1.74
C SER A 326 4.68 40.45 1.68
N LYS A 327 5.55 40.94 0.80
CA LYS A 327 5.35 42.19 0.06
C LYS A 327 5.85 42.06 -1.37
N SER A 328 5.07 42.62 -2.28
CA SER A 328 5.26 42.78 -3.72
C SER A 328 5.66 44.23 -4.05
N ASP A 329 6.57 44.34 -5.03
CA ASP A 329 6.75 45.38 -6.09
C ASP A 329 7.12 46.84 -5.70
N PRO A 330 7.58 47.74 -6.62
CA PRO A 330 7.93 47.63 -8.07
C PRO A 330 9.20 48.43 -8.56
N ASP A 331 9.41 48.43 -9.90
CA ASP A 331 10.09 49.41 -10.81
C ASP A 331 11.63 49.59 -10.76
N GLU A 332 12.41 49.90 -11.81
CA GLU A 332 12.34 50.06 -13.28
C GLU A 332 13.81 50.30 -13.74
N GLU A 333 14.21 49.93 -14.97
CA GLU A 333 15.04 50.76 -15.87
C GLU A 333 15.29 50.05 -17.22
N GLU A 334 14.98 50.79 -18.29
CA GLU A 334 15.09 50.51 -19.73
C GLU A 334 16.51 50.70 -20.29
N GLU A 335 16.80 50.07 -21.43
CA GLU A 335 17.49 50.63 -22.64
C GLU A 335 17.49 49.53 -23.74
N THR A 336 16.62 49.58 -24.77
CA THR A 336 16.73 50.23 -26.12
C THR A 336 17.62 49.52 -27.16
N GLY A 337 17.14 49.51 -28.42
CA GLY A 337 17.89 49.21 -29.67
C GLY A 337 17.54 47.87 -30.33
N GLU A 338 16.60 47.69 -31.26
CA GLU A 338 16.41 48.25 -32.63
C GLU A 338 16.85 47.27 -33.74
N GLU A 339 16.14 47.37 -34.87
CA GLU A 339 15.95 46.42 -35.99
C GLU A 339 17.21 46.09 -36.81
N ASP A 340 17.26 44.93 -37.49
CA ASP A 340 17.31 44.88 -38.97
C ASP A 340 17.32 43.47 -39.61
N SER A 341 16.42 43.32 -40.60
CA SER A 341 16.50 42.66 -41.93
C SER A 341 17.49 41.50 -42.28
N ASP A 342 16.89 40.34 -42.65
CA ASP A 342 16.99 39.47 -43.88
C ASP A 342 18.30 39.36 -44.73
N PRO A 343 18.44 38.49 -45.79
CA PRO A 343 18.09 37.08 -46.07
C PRO A 343 19.32 36.22 -46.48
N GLY A 344 19.12 34.92 -46.80
CA GLY A 344 20.03 34.15 -47.69
C GLY A 344 19.88 32.63 -47.53
N GLU A 345 19.06 31.94 -48.31
CA GLU A 345 19.41 31.25 -49.58
C GLU A 345 20.55 30.22 -49.47
N ASP A 346 20.22 28.94 -49.70
CA ASP A 346 20.56 28.17 -50.92
C ASP A 346 21.02 26.71 -50.68
N LYS A 347 20.38 25.78 -51.44
CA LYS A 347 20.84 24.48 -51.98
C LYS A 347 21.39 23.40 -51.01
N THR A 348 21.24 22.09 -51.17
CA THR A 348 21.14 21.08 -52.25
C THR A 348 21.10 19.74 -51.46
N ASP A 349 20.56 18.59 -51.81
CA ASP A 349 20.09 17.91 -53.03
C ASP A 349 19.10 16.81 -52.57
#